data_AF-A0A348US08-F1
#
_entry.id   AF-A0A348US08-F1
#
_cell.length_a   1.000
_cell.length_b   1.000
_cell.length_c   1.000
_cell.angle_alpha   90.00
_cell.angle_beta   90.00
_cell.angle_gamma   90.00
#
_symmetry.space_group_name_H-M   'P 1'
#
loop_
_entity.id
_entity.type
_entity.pdbx_description
1 polymer ?
#
loop_
_entity_poly.entity_id
_entity_poly.type
_entity_poly.pdbx_seq_one_letter_code
_entity_poly.pdbx_strand_id
1 'polypeptide(L)'
;QHDEAWLIFLDMVHNFIPTFENKAEALHWFPMLRTWFGLCGLCKLPWNDIVPEDNKETAEPAKVIKHVAWYADFFSAVTGRKVGPDDLITMSEAVYNFQRIFNLKMGYGTREHDTVPYRAMGPVTNEEYESRAERYDTQLKETYGMDITAMDTQAKVAALRSKREEQYELLKDAVYTRRGWNSNGIPTVATVKRLGIDFPEVLKVLEANGVV
;
A
#
# COMPACT_ATOMS: atom_id res chain seq x y z
N GLN A 1 -8.89 6.49 14.91
CA GLN A 1 -7.61 7.20 15.14
C GLN A 1 -6.78 6.98 13.88
N HIS A 2 -7.15 7.62 12.75
CA HIS A 2 -6.43 7.80 11.46
C HIS A 2 -5.54 6.65 10.92
N ASP A 3 -6.04 5.43 11.03
CA ASP A 3 -5.50 4.17 10.56
C ASP A 3 -6.27 3.71 9.32
N GLU A 4 -5.79 4.10 8.12
CA GLU A 4 -5.94 3.46 6.80
C GLU A 4 -7.35 3.09 6.27
N ALA A 5 -8.41 3.27 7.05
CA ALA A 5 -9.79 2.95 6.69
C ALA A 5 -10.27 3.75 5.47
N TRP A 6 -9.67 4.91 5.20
CA TRP A 6 -10.09 5.73 4.08
C TRP A 6 -9.72 5.13 2.72
N LEU A 7 -8.58 4.44 2.59
CA LEU A 7 -8.28 3.68 1.38
C LEU A 7 -9.28 2.54 1.18
N ILE A 8 -9.74 1.93 2.27
CA ILE A 8 -10.81 0.92 2.25
C ILE A 8 -12.13 1.55 1.80
N PHE A 9 -12.47 2.77 2.21
CA PHE A 9 -13.65 3.48 1.70
C PHE A 9 -13.53 3.83 0.22
N LEU A 10 -12.36 4.33 -0.22
CA LEU A 10 -12.10 4.64 -1.62
C LEU A 10 -12.22 3.39 -2.50
N ASP A 11 -11.71 2.25 -2.03
CA ASP A 11 -11.79 0.95 -2.73
C ASP A 11 -13.18 0.33 -2.62
N MET A 12 -13.58 -0.08 -1.42
CA MET A 12 -14.73 -0.97 -1.21
C MET A 12 -16.09 -0.26 -1.25
N VAL A 13 -16.14 1.07 -1.07
CA VAL A 13 -17.41 1.82 -1.03
C VAL A 13 -17.58 2.68 -2.28
N HIS A 14 -16.53 3.40 -2.68
CA HIS A 14 -16.59 4.30 -3.82
C HIS A 14 -16.05 3.71 -5.12
N ASN A 15 -15.32 2.59 -5.06
CA ASN A 15 -14.69 1.94 -6.21
C ASN A 15 -13.80 2.89 -7.05
N PHE A 16 -13.13 3.83 -6.38
CA PHE A 16 -12.23 4.81 -7.02
C PHE A 16 -10.84 4.25 -7.35
N ILE A 17 -10.46 3.10 -6.78
CA ILE A 17 -9.21 2.39 -7.07
C ILE A 17 -9.45 0.94 -7.52
N PRO A 18 -10.14 0.72 -8.65
CA PRO A 18 -10.70 -0.59 -9.01
C PRO A 18 -9.65 -1.66 -9.37
N THR A 19 -8.49 -1.27 -9.89
CA THR A 19 -7.46 -2.23 -10.36
C THR A 19 -6.34 -2.43 -9.34
N PHE A 20 -5.60 -3.53 -9.45
CA PHE A 20 -4.43 -3.77 -8.61
C PHE A 20 -3.36 -2.70 -8.78
N GLU A 21 -3.19 -2.16 -9.98
CA GLU A 21 -2.26 -1.07 -10.27
C GLU A 21 -2.67 0.21 -9.54
N ASN A 22 -3.97 0.55 -9.55
CA ASN A 22 -4.49 1.71 -8.82
C ASN A 22 -4.30 1.55 -7.30
N LYS A 23 -4.55 0.35 -6.78
CA LYS A 23 -4.30 0.01 -5.37
C LYS A 23 -2.82 0.07 -5.03
N ALA A 24 -1.95 -0.42 -5.91
CA ALA A 24 -0.50 -0.38 -5.75
C ALA A 24 0.03 1.06 -5.77
N GLU A 25 -0.48 1.92 -6.66
CA GLU A 25 -0.16 3.34 -6.67
C GLU A 25 -0.58 4.02 -5.36
N ALA A 26 -1.80 3.76 -4.88
CA ALA A 26 -2.24 4.30 -3.60
C ALA A 26 -1.37 3.82 -2.43
N LEU A 27 -1.06 2.52 -2.38
CA LEU A 27 -0.17 1.90 -1.40
C LEU A 27 1.29 2.31 -1.55
N HIS A 28 1.66 3.01 -2.63
CA HIS A 28 2.95 3.66 -2.79
C HIS A 28 2.87 5.12 -2.32
N TRP A 29 2.00 5.92 -2.94
CA TRP A 29 1.95 7.38 -2.79
C TRP A 29 1.58 7.81 -1.37
N PHE A 30 0.52 7.23 -0.78
CA PHE A 30 0.04 7.65 0.54
C PHE A 30 1.05 7.37 1.66
N PRO A 31 1.69 6.19 1.72
CA PRO A 31 2.78 5.97 2.68
C PRO A 31 3.97 6.90 2.46
N MET A 32 4.34 7.23 1.21
CA MET A 32 5.46 8.15 0.96
C MET A 32 5.15 9.54 1.50
N LEU A 33 4.01 10.12 1.17
CA LEU A 33 3.64 11.44 1.70
C LEU A 33 3.53 11.44 3.23
N ARG A 34 2.99 10.36 3.83
CA ARG A 34 2.91 10.22 5.28
C ARG A 34 4.28 10.14 5.94
N THR A 35 5.22 9.41 5.34
CA THR A 35 6.61 9.36 5.80
C THR A 35 7.26 10.74 5.74
N TRP A 36 6.99 11.52 4.69
CA TRP A 36 7.56 12.85 4.53
C TRP A 36 7.29 13.77 5.74
N PHE A 37 6.06 13.75 6.27
CA PHE A 37 5.74 14.49 7.49
C PHE A 37 6.63 14.08 8.68
N GLY A 38 6.90 12.79 8.83
CA GLY A 38 7.81 12.28 9.86
C GLY A 38 9.26 12.73 9.65
N LEU A 39 9.73 12.80 8.41
CA LEU A 39 11.07 13.29 8.07
C LEU A 39 11.25 14.78 8.40
N CYS A 40 10.19 15.57 8.24
CA CYS A 40 10.22 17.01 8.48
C CYS A 40 9.71 17.42 9.88
N GLY A 41 9.33 16.47 10.74
CA GLY A 41 8.80 16.76 12.08
C GLY A 41 7.45 17.47 12.08
N LEU A 42 6.63 17.25 11.05
CA LEU A 42 5.35 17.91 10.85
C LEU A 42 4.17 17.02 11.23
N CYS A 43 3.08 17.64 11.68
CA CYS A 43 1.82 16.94 11.85
C CYS A 43 1.15 16.69 10.48
N LYS A 44 0.68 15.47 10.24
CA LYS A 44 -0.02 15.08 9.00
C LYS A 44 -1.52 15.43 8.98
N LEU A 45 -2.12 15.77 10.12
CA LEU A 45 -3.56 16.06 10.19
C LEU A 45 -3.96 17.29 9.35
N PRO A 46 -3.21 18.41 9.36
CA PRO A 46 -3.56 19.58 8.55
C PRO A 46 -3.58 19.31 7.04
N TRP A 47 -2.90 18.26 6.56
CA TRP A 47 -2.96 17.87 5.15
C TRP A 47 -4.36 17.36 4.76
N ASN A 48 -4.99 16.52 5.58
CA ASN A 48 -6.18 15.76 5.18
C ASN A 48 -7.46 16.13 5.95
N ASP A 49 -7.37 16.68 7.17
CA ASP A 49 -8.53 16.95 8.02
C ASP A 49 -9.19 18.30 7.71
N ILE A 50 -8.46 19.21 7.09
CA ILE A 50 -8.98 20.43 6.48
C ILE A 50 -8.73 20.30 4.98
N VAL A 51 -9.77 20.40 4.16
CA VAL A 51 -9.63 20.31 2.70
C VAL A 51 -10.00 21.66 2.08
N PRO A 52 -9.30 22.11 1.03
CA PRO A 52 -9.70 23.28 0.27
C PRO A 52 -11.13 23.13 -0.28
N GLU A 53 -11.87 24.23 -0.37
CA GLU A 53 -13.26 24.22 -0.87
C GLU A 53 -13.36 23.65 -2.30
N ASP A 54 -12.35 23.91 -3.12
CA ASP A 54 -12.20 23.44 -4.49
C ASP A 54 -11.66 22.00 -4.61
N ASN A 55 -11.31 21.32 -3.51
CA ASN A 55 -10.63 20.02 -3.57
C ASN A 55 -11.46 18.93 -4.27
N LYS A 56 -12.79 18.96 -4.10
CA LYS A 56 -13.74 18.00 -4.71
C LYS A 56 -13.73 18.05 -6.25
N GLU A 57 -13.25 19.14 -6.82
CA GLU A 57 -13.24 19.39 -8.27
C GLU A 57 -11.90 18.96 -8.91
N THR A 58 -10.93 18.54 -8.09
CA THR A 58 -9.63 18.07 -8.57
C THR A 58 -9.70 16.65 -9.13
N ALA A 59 -8.72 16.26 -9.95
CA ALA A 59 -8.66 14.93 -10.58
C ALA A 59 -8.51 13.80 -9.54
N GLU A 60 -7.77 14.05 -8.46
CA GLU A 60 -7.58 13.12 -7.35
C GLU A 60 -7.87 13.82 -6.02
N PRO A 61 -9.16 14.04 -5.68
CA PRO A 61 -9.55 14.71 -4.44
C PRO A 61 -8.96 14.02 -3.20
N ALA A 62 -8.70 12.72 -3.33
CA ALA A 62 -8.14 11.91 -2.29
C ALA A 62 -6.71 12.32 -1.87
N LYS A 63 -5.95 12.97 -2.74
CA LYS A 63 -4.56 13.36 -2.48
C LYS A 63 -4.44 14.75 -1.84
N VAL A 64 -5.50 15.56 -1.88
CA VAL A 64 -5.50 16.96 -1.42
C VAL A 64 -4.30 17.73 -1.98
N ILE A 65 -4.11 17.66 -3.30
CA ILE A 65 -2.84 18.01 -3.96
C ILE A 65 -2.40 19.46 -3.72
N LYS A 66 -3.36 20.37 -3.51
CA LYS A 66 -3.09 21.78 -3.18
C LYS A 66 -2.31 21.93 -1.87
N HIS A 67 -2.62 21.11 -0.86
CA HIS A 67 -1.86 21.07 0.38
C HIS A 67 -0.46 20.52 0.17
N VAL A 68 -0.31 19.49 -0.66
CA VAL A 68 1.02 18.93 -1.00
C VAL A 68 1.89 20.00 -1.67
N ALA A 69 1.33 20.81 -2.57
CA ALA A 69 2.02 21.96 -3.16
C ALA A 69 2.45 22.99 -2.09
N TRP A 70 1.56 23.35 -1.16
CA TRP A 70 1.92 24.25 -0.06
C TRP A 70 3.03 23.69 0.84
N TYR A 71 3.05 22.38 1.09
CA TYR A 71 4.15 21.75 1.83
C TYR A 71 5.47 21.80 1.06
N ALA A 72 5.44 21.67 -0.27
CA ALA A 72 6.63 21.83 -1.12
C ALA A 72 7.15 23.28 -1.11
N ASP A 73 6.24 24.26 -1.18
CA ASP A 73 6.56 25.69 -1.06
C ASP A 73 7.16 26.00 0.32
N PHE A 74 6.52 25.49 1.38
CA PHE A 74 7.00 25.61 2.76
C PHE A 74 8.41 25.05 2.92
N PHE A 75 8.64 23.82 2.46
CA PHE A 75 9.96 23.18 2.53
C PHE A 75 11.01 23.99 1.75
N SER A 76 10.65 24.46 0.56
CA SER A 76 11.53 25.30 -0.27
C SER A 76 11.89 26.61 0.42
N ALA A 77 10.91 27.27 1.03
CA ALA A 77 11.10 28.54 1.71
C ALA A 77 11.98 28.40 2.97
N VAL A 78 11.80 27.33 3.74
CA VAL A 78 12.54 27.10 4.99
C VAL A 78 13.97 26.64 4.72
N THR A 79 14.17 25.76 3.74
CA THR A 79 15.47 25.09 3.53
C THR A 79 16.32 25.74 2.44
N GLY A 80 15.72 26.57 1.58
CA GLY A 80 16.35 27.09 0.37
C GLY A 80 16.47 26.08 -0.78
N ARG A 81 16.05 24.82 -0.57
CA ARG A 81 16.07 23.78 -1.60
C ARG A 81 14.75 23.81 -2.39
N LYS A 82 14.79 24.22 -3.65
CA LYS A 82 13.60 24.25 -4.52
C LYS A 82 13.12 22.83 -4.80
N VAL A 83 11.87 22.54 -4.46
CA VAL A 83 11.23 21.24 -4.64
C VAL A 83 9.76 21.40 -5.05
N GLY A 84 9.21 20.41 -5.75
CA GLY A 84 7.79 20.27 -6.04
C GLY A 84 7.13 19.13 -5.25
N PRO A 85 5.82 18.91 -5.45
CA PRO A 85 5.07 17.82 -4.81
C PRO A 85 5.71 16.43 -4.96
N ASP A 86 6.14 16.08 -6.18
CA ASP A 86 6.71 14.76 -6.49
C ASP A 86 8.08 14.54 -5.83
N ASP A 87 8.82 15.61 -5.56
CA ASP A 87 10.09 15.53 -4.83
C ASP A 87 9.86 15.10 -3.37
N LEU A 88 8.75 15.51 -2.75
CA LEU A 88 8.41 15.10 -1.37
C LEU A 88 8.20 13.58 -1.27
N ILE A 89 7.56 13.02 -2.31
CA ILE A 89 7.37 11.58 -2.47
C ILE A 89 8.72 10.89 -2.65
N THR A 90 9.57 11.42 -3.53
CA THR A 90 10.90 10.85 -3.84
C THR A 90 11.84 10.87 -2.64
N MET A 91 11.84 11.95 -1.84
CA MET A 91 12.60 12.00 -0.58
C MET A 91 12.22 10.87 0.37
N SER A 92 10.92 10.59 0.46
CA SER A 92 10.41 9.52 1.33
C SER A 92 10.68 8.14 0.76
N GLU A 93 10.67 7.99 -0.57
CA GLU A 93 10.94 6.73 -1.25
C GLU A 93 12.34 6.19 -0.93
N ALA A 94 13.35 7.08 -0.91
CA ALA A 94 14.70 6.72 -0.50
C ALA A 94 14.75 6.17 0.94
N VAL A 95 14.12 6.86 1.89
CA VAL A 95 14.10 6.44 3.30
C VAL A 95 13.30 5.15 3.49
N TYR A 96 12.15 5.02 2.81
CA TYR A 96 11.29 3.84 2.92
C TYR A 96 12.01 2.59 2.40
N ASN A 97 12.72 2.69 1.28
CA ASN A 97 13.53 1.58 0.75
C ASN A 97 14.74 1.29 1.65
N PHE A 98 15.38 2.31 2.21
CA PHE A 98 16.46 2.11 3.18
C PHE A 98 15.98 1.36 4.44
N GLN A 99 14.80 1.71 4.96
CA GLN A 99 14.16 0.99 6.07
C GLN A 99 13.84 -0.46 5.70
N ARG A 100 13.33 -0.71 4.48
CA ARG A 100 13.07 -2.07 3.98
C ARG A 100 14.35 -2.91 3.95
N ILE A 101 15.45 -2.34 3.46
CA ILE A 101 16.76 -3.01 3.38
C ILE A 101 17.36 -3.20 4.78
N PHE A 102 17.14 -2.26 5.68
CA PHE A 102 17.52 -2.43 7.09
C PHE A 102 16.79 -3.62 7.72
N ASN A 103 15.49 -3.76 7.48
CA ASN A 103 14.74 -4.94 7.94
C ASN A 103 15.32 -6.23 7.35
N LEU A 104 15.68 -6.23 6.06
CA LEU A 104 16.35 -7.34 5.38
C LEU A 104 17.67 -7.73 6.05
N LYS A 105 18.48 -6.73 6.40
CA LYS A 105 19.71 -6.94 7.16
C LYS A 105 19.45 -7.58 8.53
N MET A 106 18.31 -7.27 9.14
CA MET A 106 17.91 -7.82 10.44
C MET A 106 17.21 -9.19 10.35
N GLY A 107 17.09 -9.77 9.15
CA GLY A 107 16.47 -11.07 8.91
C GLY A 107 14.96 -11.04 8.64
N TYR A 108 14.38 -9.86 8.34
CA TYR A 108 12.97 -9.65 8.06
C TYR A 108 12.75 -8.96 6.71
N GLY A 109 11.51 -8.68 6.30
CA GLY A 109 11.27 -7.83 5.11
C GLY A 109 11.43 -8.54 3.76
N THR A 110 11.19 -9.84 3.75
CA THR A 110 10.90 -10.67 2.56
C THR A 110 9.39 -10.85 2.41
N ARG A 111 8.94 -11.49 1.32
CA ARG A 111 7.51 -11.71 1.03
C ARG A 111 6.78 -12.45 2.14
N GLU A 112 7.44 -13.37 2.82
CA GLU A 112 6.83 -14.15 3.92
C GLU A 112 6.36 -13.24 5.07
N HIS A 113 7.04 -12.11 5.28
CA HIS A 113 6.77 -11.14 6.32
C HIS A 113 5.65 -10.16 5.96
N ASP A 114 5.30 -10.06 4.68
CA ASP A 114 4.20 -9.23 4.20
C ASP A 114 2.90 -10.05 4.16
N THR A 115 2.56 -10.69 5.29
CA THR A 115 1.35 -11.50 5.44
C THR A 115 0.48 -10.92 6.55
N VAL A 116 -0.83 -10.82 6.32
CA VAL A 116 -1.79 -10.35 7.34
C VAL A 116 -2.31 -11.51 8.20
N PRO A 117 -2.80 -11.23 9.42
CA PRO A 117 -3.39 -12.27 10.26
C PRO A 117 -4.52 -13.02 9.56
N TYR A 118 -4.62 -14.33 9.81
CA TYR A 118 -5.66 -15.20 9.22
C TYR A 118 -7.07 -14.61 9.29
N ARG A 119 -7.42 -13.99 10.42
CA ARG A 119 -8.74 -13.34 10.66
C ARG A 119 -9.01 -12.15 9.73
N ALA A 120 -7.98 -11.46 9.22
CA ALA A 120 -8.15 -10.30 8.35
C ALA A 120 -8.63 -10.70 6.94
N MET A 121 -8.42 -11.95 6.51
CA MET A 121 -8.77 -12.39 5.16
C MET A 121 -10.24 -12.76 4.99
N GLY A 122 -10.97 -13.08 6.06
CA GLY A 122 -12.36 -13.52 5.91
C GLY A 122 -12.93 -14.14 7.19
N PRO A 123 -14.17 -14.65 7.13
CA PRO A 123 -14.79 -15.31 8.27
C PRO A 123 -13.90 -16.45 8.76
N VAL A 124 -13.76 -16.55 10.08
CA VAL A 124 -12.98 -17.56 10.79
C VAL A 124 -13.86 -18.73 11.20
N THR A 125 -15.14 -18.47 11.48
CA THR A 125 -16.13 -19.49 11.86
C THR A 125 -17.29 -19.54 10.89
N ASN A 126 -18.08 -20.61 10.96
CA ASN A 126 -19.29 -20.76 10.14
C ASN A 126 -20.34 -19.72 10.51
N GLU A 127 -20.48 -19.38 11.80
CA GLU A 127 -21.41 -18.36 12.29
C GLU A 127 -21.07 -16.98 11.75
N GLU A 128 -19.77 -16.64 11.64
CA GLU A 128 -19.34 -15.39 11.01
C GLU A 128 -19.74 -15.34 9.54
N TYR A 129 -19.61 -16.46 8.81
CA TYR A 129 -20.09 -16.56 7.43
C TYR A 129 -21.61 -16.38 7.35
N GLU A 130 -22.34 -17.17 8.13
CA GLU A 130 -23.81 -17.19 8.15
C GLU A 130 -24.41 -15.83 8.51
N SER A 131 -23.77 -15.09 9.44
CA SER A 131 -24.18 -13.74 9.82
C SER A 131 -24.22 -12.74 8.66
N ARG A 132 -23.51 -13.04 7.56
CA ARG A 132 -23.41 -12.21 6.35
C ARG A 132 -23.48 -13.07 5.08
N ALA A 133 -24.26 -14.15 5.12
CA ALA A 133 -24.30 -15.16 4.06
C ALA A 133 -24.61 -14.55 2.68
N GLU A 134 -25.59 -13.64 2.60
CA GLU A 134 -25.94 -12.95 1.35
C GLU A 134 -24.73 -12.28 0.71
N ARG A 135 -23.99 -11.46 1.47
CA ARG A 135 -22.80 -10.76 0.98
C ARG A 135 -21.74 -11.73 0.46
N TYR A 136 -21.47 -12.80 1.19
CA TYR A 136 -20.41 -13.74 0.84
C TYR A 136 -20.80 -14.66 -0.33
N ASP A 137 -22.06 -15.13 -0.36
CA ASP A 137 -22.61 -15.91 -1.46
C ASP A 137 -22.63 -15.09 -2.76
N THR A 138 -23.02 -13.81 -2.70
CA THR A 138 -22.94 -12.88 -3.85
C THR A 138 -21.50 -12.73 -4.32
N GLN A 139 -20.53 -12.56 -3.41
CA GLN A 139 -19.12 -12.45 -3.81
C GLN A 139 -18.62 -13.74 -4.50
N LEU A 140 -18.92 -14.92 -3.96
CA LEU A 140 -18.54 -16.20 -4.56
C LEU A 140 -19.14 -16.40 -5.96
N LYS A 141 -20.42 -16.05 -6.13
CA LYS A 141 -21.14 -16.22 -7.40
C LYS A 141 -20.74 -15.18 -8.43
N GLU A 142 -20.85 -13.90 -8.09
CA GLU A 142 -20.74 -12.80 -9.05
C GLU A 142 -19.30 -12.38 -9.31
N THR A 143 -18.46 -12.34 -8.26
CA THR A 143 -17.05 -11.94 -8.43
C THR A 143 -16.19 -13.11 -8.90
N TYR A 144 -16.42 -14.31 -8.36
CA TYR A 144 -15.58 -15.47 -8.63
C TYR A 144 -16.21 -16.53 -9.53
N GLY A 145 -17.47 -16.34 -9.96
CA GLY A 145 -18.14 -17.25 -10.90
C GLY A 145 -18.38 -18.66 -10.36
N MET A 146 -18.43 -18.84 -9.04
CA MET A 146 -18.53 -20.17 -8.41
C MET A 146 -19.98 -20.64 -8.24
N ASP A 147 -20.25 -21.91 -8.57
CA ASP A 147 -21.48 -22.59 -8.15
C ASP A 147 -21.32 -23.11 -6.72
N ILE A 148 -22.11 -22.55 -5.81
CA ILE A 148 -22.08 -22.86 -4.39
C ILE A 148 -23.31 -23.64 -3.90
N THR A 149 -24.18 -24.08 -4.81
CA THR A 149 -25.48 -24.71 -4.46
C THR A 149 -25.32 -26.02 -3.68
N ALA A 150 -24.28 -26.80 -3.99
CA ALA A 150 -23.96 -28.06 -3.32
C ALA A 150 -22.97 -27.90 -2.15
N MET A 151 -22.53 -26.68 -1.83
CA MET A 151 -21.51 -26.43 -0.80
C MET A 151 -22.15 -26.19 0.56
N ASP A 152 -21.63 -26.85 1.60
CA ASP A 152 -21.92 -26.51 2.98
C ASP A 152 -21.19 -25.21 3.42
N THR A 153 -21.55 -24.66 4.58
CA THR A 153 -20.96 -23.41 5.10
C THR A 153 -19.44 -23.50 5.23
N GLN A 154 -18.91 -24.65 5.69
CA GLN A 154 -17.47 -24.83 5.88
C GLN A 154 -16.71 -24.77 4.55
N ALA A 155 -17.24 -25.43 3.52
CA ALA A 155 -16.68 -25.39 2.17
C ALA A 155 -16.75 -23.97 1.60
N LYS A 156 -17.85 -23.24 1.82
CA LYS A 156 -17.98 -21.83 1.38
C LYS A 156 -16.98 -20.91 2.06
N VAL A 157 -16.76 -21.07 3.38
CA VAL A 157 -15.72 -20.35 4.12
C VAL A 157 -14.35 -20.62 3.51
N ALA A 158 -13.99 -21.89 3.31
CA ALA A 158 -12.70 -22.26 2.74
C ALA A 158 -12.49 -21.67 1.33
N ALA A 159 -13.50 -21.77 0.47
CA ALA A 159 -13.44 -21.23 -0.89
C ALA A 159 -13.29 -19.70 -0.92
N LEU A 160 -14.10 -18.99 -0.13
CA LEU A 160 -14.04 -17.54 -0.05
C LEU A 160 -12.66 -17.07 0.42
N ARG A 161 -12.11 -17.73 1.44
CA ARG A 161 -10.79 -17.41 1.98
C ARG A 161 -9.69 -17.66 0.96
N SER A 162 -9.70 -18.83 0.32
CA SER A 162 -8.74 -19.15 -0.73
C SER A 162 -8.73 -18.10 -1.84
N LYS A 163 -9.90 -17.65 -2.28
CA LYS A 163 -10.02 -16.59 -3.28
C LYS A 163 -9.46 -15.25 -2.81
N ARG A 164 -9.71 -14.87 -1.55
CA ARG A 164 -9.19 -13.61 -1.01
C ARG A 164 -7.69 -13.63 -0.77
N GLU A 165 -7.16 -14.77 -0.32
CA GLU A 165 -5.72 -15.00 -0.17
C GLU A 165 -5.03 -14.92 -1.55
N GLU A 166 -5.63 -15.51 -2.59
CA GLU A 166 -5.17 -15.36 -3.98
C GLU A 166 -5.15 -13.88 -4.43
N GLN A 167 -6.23 -13.13 -4.19
CA GLN A 167 -6.27 -11.69 -4.52
C GLN A 167 -5.22 -10.88 -3.76
N TYR A 168 -4.90 -11.27 -2.51
CA TYR A 168 -3.87 -10.61 -1.72
C TYR A 168 -2.47 -10.85 -2.28
N GLU A 169 -2.17 -12.07 -2.74
CA GLU A 169 -0.91 -12.37 -3.41
C GLU A 169 -0.74 -11.56 -4.71
N LEU A 170 -1.81 -11.42 -5.51
CA LEU A 170 -1.81 -10.56 -6.70
C LEU A 170 -1.59 -9.08 -6.36
N LEU A 171 -2.21 -8.59 -5.28
CA LEU A 171 -1.97 -7.23 -4.80
C LEU A 171 -0.51 -7.02 -4.38
N LYS A 172 0.11 -7.99 -3.69
CA LYS A 172 1.53 -7.92 -3.33
C LYS A 172 2.41 -7.80 -4.56
N ASP A 173 2.14 -8.59 -5.60
CA ASP A 173 2.91 -8.54 -6.85
C ASP A 173 2.81 -7.17 -7.52
N ALA A 174 1.60 -6.60 -7.57
CA ALA A 174 1.38 -5.25 -8.09
C ALA A 174 2.13 -4.18 -7.25
N VAL A 175 2.08 -4.29 -5.92
CA VAL A 175 2.78 -3.37 -5.00
C VAL A 175 4.29 -3.49 -5.14
N TYR A 176 4.85 -4.70 -5.22
CA TYR A 176 6.28 -4.92 -5.39
C TYR A 176 6.76 -4.36 -6.72
N THR A 177 6.02 -4.64 -7.80
CA THR A 177 6.31 -4.07 -9.12
C THR A 177 6.31 -2.55 -9.05
N ARG A 178 5.29 -1.94 -8.45
CA ARG A 178 5.19 -0.49 -8.34
C ARG A 178 6.32 0.13 -7.52
N ARG A 179 6.81 -0.56 -6.49
CA ARG A 179 7.92 -0.11 -5.65
C ARG A 179 9.31 -0.40 -6.25
N GLY A 180 9.37 -1.10 -7.37
CA GLY A 180 10.64 -1.53 -7.98
C GLY A 180 11.35 -2.62 -7.17
N TRP A 181 10.56 -3.53 -6.58
CA TRP A 181 11.02 -4.67 -5.81
C TRP A 181 10.89 -5.96 -6.62
N ASN A 182 11.64 -6.99 -6.27
CA ASN A 182 11.48 -8.32 -6.85
C ASN A 182 10.27 -9.07 -6.26
N SER A 183 9.98 -10.27 -6.75
CA SER A 183 8.86 -11.10 -6.29
C SER A 183 8.95 -11.52 -4.81
N ASN A 184 10.15 -11.46 -4.22
CA ASN A 184 10.38 -11.70 -2.79
C ASN A 184 10.24 -10.40 -1.95
N GLY A 185 9.77 -9.30 -2.53
CA GLY A 185 9.56 -8.04 -1.83
C GLY A 185 10.86 -7.32 -1.43
N ILE A 186 11.95 -7.54 -2.15
CA ILE A 186 13.26 -6.92 -1.90
C ILE A 186 13.52 -5.84 -2.96
N PRO A 187 13.95 -4.61 -2.59
CA PRO A 187 14.34 -3.59 -3.56
C PRO A 187 15.41 -4.06 -4.54
N THR A 188 15.26 -3.75 -5.82
CA THR A 188 16.25 -4.10 -6.85
C THR A 188 17.46 -3.19 -6.84
N VAL A 189 18.58 -3.62 -7.43
CA VAL A 189 19.76 -2.78 -7.64
C VAL A 189 19.43 -1.51 -8.45
N ALA A 190 18.56 -1.62 -9.45
CA ALA A 190 18.10 -0.47 -10.23
C ALA A 190 17.37 0.55 -9.35
N THR A 191 16.52 0.10 -8.44
CA THR A 191 15.78 0.96 -7.51
C THR A 191 16.72 1.70 -6.55
N VAL A 192 17.66 1.00 -5.91
CA VAL A 192 18.57 1.66 -4.95
C VAL A 192 19.52 2.65 -5.63
N LYS A 193 19.96 2.36 -6.87
CA LYS A 193 20.75 3.30 -7.69
C LYS A 193 19.95 4.55 -8.08
N ARG A 194 18.70 4.36 -8.53
CA ARG A 194 17.80 5.48 -8.85
C ARG A 194 17.58 6.41 -7.65
N LEU A 195 17.52 5.83 -6.45
CA LEU A 195 17.28 6.54 -5.20
C LEU A 195 18.57 7.09 -4.55
N GLY A 196 19.75 6.79 -5.09
CA GLY A 196 21.04 7.22 -4.53
C GLY A 196 21.35 6.63 -3.15
N ILE A 197 20.84 5.42 -2.88
CA ILE A 197 21.07 4.69 -1.62
C ILE A 197 21.87 3.40 -1.86
N ASP A 198 22.55 3.28 -2.99
CA ASP A 198 23.39 2.16 -3.40
C ASP A 198 24.76 2.13 -2.70
N PHE A 199 24.77 2.43 -1.39
CA PHE A 199 25.97 2.33 -0.56
C PHE A 199 26.55 0.91 -0.62
N PRO A 200 27.89 0.73 -0.49
CA PRO A 200 28.51 -0.61 -0.52
C PRO A 200 27.87 -1.60 0.46
N GLU A 201 27.46 -1.14 1.64
CA GLU A 201 26.78 -1.94 2.65
C GLU A 201 25.37 -2.36 2.22
N VAL A 202 24.65 -1.49 1.52
CA VAL A 202 23.32 -1.80 0.97
C VAL A 202 23.45 -2.85 -0.14
N LEU A 203 24.38 -2.65 -1.07
CA LEU A 203 24.61 -3.60 -2.17
C LEU A 203 25.02 -4.98 -1.63
N LYS A 204 25.86 -5.03 -0.60
CA LYS A 204 26.24 -6.29 0.06
C LYS A 204 25.05 -7.02 0.69
N VAL A 205 24.09 -6.29 1.28
CA VAL A 205 22.86 -6.90 1.82
C VAL A 205 21.99 -7.45 0.69
N LEU A 206 21.86 -6.72 -0.42
CA LEU A 206 21.10 -7.18 -1.59
C LEU A 206 21.72 -8.45 -2.20
N GLU A 207 23.04 -8.45 -2.42
CA GLU A 207 23.78 -9.59 -2.97
C GLU A 207 23.63 -10.83 -2.07
N ALA A 208 23.77 -10.67 -0.75
CA ALA A 208 23.58 -11.76 0.22
C ALA A 208 22.17 -12.36 0.21
N ASN A 209 21.19 -11.63 -0.34
CA ASN A 209 19.80 -12.07 -0.49
C ASN A 209 19.42 -12.37 -1.96
N GLY A 210 20.42 -12.61 -2.82
CA GLY A 210 20.20 -13.06 -4.20
C GLY A 210 19.73 -11.97 -5.16
N VAL A 211 19.96 -10.70 -4.83
CA VAL A 211 19.63 -9.56 -5.69
C VAL A 211 20.94 -9.01 -6.28
N VAL A 212 21.10 -9.19 -7.60
CA VAL A 212 22.30 -8.80 -8.38
C VAL A 212 21.98 -7.68 -9.36
#